data_AF-E3FWA3-F1
#
_entry.id   AF-E3FWA3-F1
#
_cell.length_a   1.000
_cell.length_b   1.000
_cell.length_c   1.000
_cell.angle_alpha   90.00
_cell.angle_beta   90.00
_cell.angle_gamma   90.00
#
_symmetry.space_group_name_H-M   'P 1'
#
loop_
_entity.id
_entity.type
_entity.pdbx_description
1 polymer ?
#
loop_
_entity_poly.entity_id
_entity_poly.type
_entity_poly.pdbx_seq_one_letter_code
_entity_poly.pdbx_strand_id
1 'polypeptide(L)'
;MLEALGLLGLLMARRRKPSRALGVGVFVAVVLPYLGLFAVAEAAMASSGLVWMPLTGHRLLMVGIGLVAPTGVALGSALVGTFALEAALLWYGLGLHTRLPMPWEPWITLVWGGVACGLLVFRARTLLTEQRLFQVRAEAESLERLARLLLVLRDATNTPLQSLELGLSLLQQRVPEEAALLATLERAIAKLRTLTQRMAVADPLLDWETQSESFDVDTVLRSLEESLARELARRRQ
;
A
#
# COMPACT_ATOMS: atom_id res chain seq x y z
N MET A 1 3.19 23.93 24.22
CA MET A 1 2.40 24.57 23.14
C MET A 1 3.30 25.17 22.04
N LEU A 2 4.29 25.99 22.38
CA LEU A 2 5.21 26.61 21.38
C LEU A 2 6.03 25.59 20.57
N GLU A 3 6.51 24.51 21.22
CA GLU A 3 7.27 23.46 20.52
C GLU A 3 6.43 22.70 19.48
N ALA A 4 5.18 22.36 19.82
CA ALA A 4 4.26 21.68 18.92
C ALA A 4 3.94 22.55 17.69
N LEU A 5 3.76 23.86 17.87
CA LEU A 5 3.53 24.82 16.78
C LEU A 5 4.76 24.99 15.88
N GLY A 6 5.97 25.04 16.45
CA GLY A 6 7.22 25.11 15.69
C GLY A 6 7.46 23.86 14.85
N LEU A 7 7.18 22.67 15.40
CA LEU A 7 7.31 21.40 14.70
C LEU A 7 6.23 21.23 13.60
N LEU A 8 5.00 21.70 13.86
CA LEU A 8 3.94 21.78 12.84
C LEU A 8 4.33 22.73 11.69
N GLY A 9 4.92 23.89 12.01
CA GLY A 9 5.46 24.83 11.02
C GLY A 9 6.57 24.20 10.18
N LEU A 10 7.48 23.45 10.79
CA LEU A 10 8.56 22.73 10.10
C LEU A 10 8.01 21.64 9.16
N LEU A 11 6.98 20.90 9.60
CA LEU A 11 6.29 19.91 8.76
C LEU A 11 5.52 20.56 7.61
N MET A 12 4.81 21.67 7.85
CA MET A 12 4.13 22.42 6.79
C MET A 12 5.12 23.02 5.78
N ALA A 13 6.28 23.49 6.23
CA ALA A 13 7.32 24.02 5.36
C ALA A 13 7.95 22.94 4.47
N ARG A 14 8.08 21.70 4.96
CA ARG A 14 8.65 20.57 4.22
C ARG A 14 7.62 19.62 3.58
N ARG A 15 6.34 20.02 3.51
CA ARG A 15 5.24 19.24 2.91
C ARG A 15 5.49 18.75 1.48
N ARG A 16 6.36 19.42 0.72
CA ARG A 16 6.70 19.07 -0.68
C ARG A 16 7.73 17.93 -0.81
N LYS A 17 8.43 17.58 0.26
CA LYS A 17 9.39 16.45 0.30
C LYS A 17 9.24 15.70 1.63
N PRO A 18 8.15 14.95 1.82
CA PRO A 18 7.92 14.20 3.05
C PRO A 18 9.01 13.13 3.21
N SER A 19 9.84 13.27 4.26
CA SER A 19 10.84 12.27 4.62
C SER A 19 10.39 11.54 5.88
N ARG A 20 10.43 10.21 5.84
CA ARG A 20 10.07 9.34 6.98
C ARG A 20 10.92 9.67 8.22
N ALA A 21 12.20 9.99 8.04
CA ALA A 21 13.10 10.33 9.13
C ALA A 21 12.70 11.64 9.84
N LEU A 22 12.19 12.63 9.10
CA LEU A 22 11.71 13.89 9.69
C LEU A 22 10.44 13.66 10.52
N GLY A 23 9.50 12.86 10.02
CA GLY A 23 8.29 12.53 10.78
C GLY A 23 8.59 11.78 12.07
N VAL A 24 9.53 10.83 12.03
CA VAL A 24 10.02 10.12 13.22
C VAL A 24 10.70 11.08 14.19
N GLY A 25 11.60 11.94 13.70
CA GLY A 25 12.30 12.91 14.53
C GLY A 25 11.36 13.89 15.24
N VAL A 26 10.37 14.42 14.52
CA VAL A 26 9.34 15.30 15.10
C VAL A 26 8.53 14.56 16.17
N PHE A 27 8.12 13.32 15.89
CA PHE A 27 7.36 12.53 16.86
C PHE A 27 8.14 12.28 18.15
N VAL A 28 9.42 11.88 18.04
CA VAL A 28 10.30 11.70 19.21
C VAL A 28 10.49 13.01 19.96
N ALA A 29 10.72 14.12 19.25
CA ALA A 29 10.89 15.43 19.86
C ALA A 29 9.64 15.90 20.63
N VAL A 30 8.43 15.55 20.17
CA VAL A 30 7.18 15.83 20.90
C VAL A 30 7.01 14.93 22.11
N VAL A 31 7.37 13.66 22.00
CA VAL A 31 7.11 12.64 23.03
C VAL A 31 8.14 12.69 24.17
N LEU A 32 9.42 12.91 23.86
CA LEU A 32 10.51 12.85 24.85
C LEU A 32 10.33 13.80 26.06
N PRO A 33 9.87 15.06 25.89
CA PRO A 33 9.68 15.99 27.02
C PRO A 33 8.63 15.50 28.02
N TYR A 34 7.70 14.63 27.61
CA TYR A 34 6.66 14.11 28.50
C TYR A 34 7.22 13.18 29.59
N LEU A 35 8.39 12.56 29.39
CA LEU A 35 9.06 11.79 30.44
C LEU A 35 9.30 12.68 31.68
N GLY A 36 10.04 13.78 31.47
CA GLY A 36 10.32 14.74 32.53
C GLY A 36 9.06 15.42 33.09
N LEU A 37 8.11 15.77 32.23
CA LEU A 37 6.85 16.38 32.67
C LEU A 37 6.06 15.44 33.60
N PHE A 38 5.94 14.16 33.24
CA PHE A 38 5.21 13.20 34.06
C PHE A 38 5.94 12.86 35.35
N ALA A 39 7.28 12.73 35.32
CA ALA A 39 8.06 12.55 36.53
C ALA A 39 7.83 13.69 37.55
N VAL A 40 7.88 14.95 37.08
CA VAL A 40 7.63 16.12 37.93
C VAL A 40 6.18 16.17 38.41
N ALA A 41 5.21 15.86 37.53
CA ALA A 41 3.80 15.86 37.88
C ALA A 41 3.46 14.83 38.97
N GLU A 42 3.98 13.60 38.84
CA GLU A 42 3.76 12.54 39.85
C GLU A 42 4.46 12.88 41.16
N ALA A 43 5.66 13.44 41.13
CA ALA A 43 6.35 13.89 42.34
C ALA A 43 5.59 15.02 43.05
N ALA A 44 5.07 16.00 42.31
CA ALA A 44 4.27 17.09 42.85
C ALA A 44 2.96 16.56 43.47
N MET A 45 2.24 15.68 42.77
CA MET A 45 1.01 15.06 43.28
C MET A 45 1.28 14.22 44.53
N ALA A 46 2.38 13.46 44.56
CA ALA A 46 2.80 12.68 45.72
C ALA A 46 3.09 13.53 46.97
N SER A 47 3.49 14.79 46.79
CA SER A 47 3.70 15.74 47.89
C SER A 47 2.43 16.51 48.31
N SER A 48 1.40 16.54 47.45
CA SER A 48 0.19 17.36 47.65
C SER A 48 -0.82 16.79 48.64
N GLY A 49 -0.73 15.50 48.96
CA GLY A 49 -1.67 14.81 49.86
C GLY A 49 -3.09 14.62 49.32
N LEU A 50 -3.36 15.05 48.08
CA LEU A 50 -4.63 14.81 47.40
C LEU A 50 -4.76 13.34 46.97
N VAL A 51 -5.99 12.88 46.74
CA VAL A 51 -6.23 11.57 46.09
C VAL A 51 -6.16 11.78 44.58
N TRP A 52 -5.23 11.09 43.92
CA TRP A 52 -5.14 11.05 42.45
C TRP A 52 -4.96 9.61 41.97
N MET A 53 -5.19 9.39 40.68
CA MET A 53 -4.94 8.10 40.04
C MET A 53 -3.54 8.12 39.41
N PRO A 54 -2.55 7.43 39.99
CA PRO A 54 -1.16 7.55 39.58
C PRO A 54 -0.93 6.92 38.21
N LEU A 55 0.07 7.42 37.48
CA LEU A 55 0.57 6.88 36.22
C LEU A 55 -0.45 6.87 35.06
N THR A 56 -1.59 7.54 35.21
CA THR A 56 -2.62 7.63 34.15
C THR A 56 -2.06 8.27 32.88
N GLY A 57 -1.21 9.31 33.03
CA GLY A 57 -0.54 9.96 31.91
C GLY A 57 0.37 9.02 31.13
N HIS A 58 1.13 8.17 31.82
CA HIS A 58 2.00 7.17 31.21
C HIS A 58 1.20 6.14 30.41
N ARG A 59 0.08 5.62 30.97
CA ARG A 59 -0.79 4.64 30.28
C ARG A 59 -1.36 5.21 28.99
N LEU A 60 -1.90 6.43 29.03
CA LEU A 60 -2.47 7.11 27.86
C LEU A 60 -1.40 7.37 26.79
N LEU A 61 -0.22 7.85 27.19
CA LEU A 61 0.85 8.15 26.26
C LEU A 61 1.41 6.87 25.59
N MET A 62 1.58 5.79 26.34
CA MET A 62 2.00 4.49 25.79
C MET A 62 1.02 3.99 24.72
N VAL A 63 -0.29 4.03 25.00
CA VAL A 63 -1.31 3.66 24.01
C VAL A 63 -1.31 4.62 22.81
N GLY A 64 -1.16 5.92 23.05
CA GLY A 64 -1.03 6.92 22.00
C GLY A 64 0.16 6.67 21.08
N ILE A 65 1.32 6.29 21.64
CA ILE A 65 2.49 5.86 20.87
C ILE A 65 2.14 4.61 20.07
N GLY A 66 1.47 3.63 20.68
CA GLY A 66 1.09 2.39 20.00
C GLY A 66 0.16 2.61 18.79
N LEU A 67 -0.71 3.61 18.87
CA LEU A 67 -1.68 3.92 17.82
C LEU A 67 -1.08 4.81 16.72
N VAL A 68 -0.44 5.91 17.11
CA VAL A 68 -0.12 7.03 16.20
C VAL A 68 1.31 6.97 15.68
N ALA A 69 2.24 6.30 16.38
CA ALA A 69 3.66 6.43 16.07
C ALA A 69 3.97 6.11 14.59
N PRO A 70 4.58 7.04 13.84
CA PRO A 70 5.03 6.79 12.46
C PRO A 70 6.36 6.00 12.43
N THR A 71 6.77 5.46 13.58
CA THR A 71 8.07 4.84 13.81
C THR A 71 8.05 3.35 13.41
N GLY A 72 9.24 2.77 13.22
CA GLY A 72 9.36 1.32 13.11
C GLY A 72 9.02 0.65 14.44
N VAL A 73 8.62 -0.63 14.39
CA VAL A 73 8.25 -1.42 15.59
C VAL A 73 9.34 -1.37 16.66
N ALA A 74 10.62 -1.42 16.27
CA ALA A 74 11.76 -1.33 17.19
C ALA A 74 11.83 0.01 17.94
N LEU A 75 11.69 1.14 17.26
CA LEU A 75 11.73 2.46 17.90
C LEU A 75 10.47 2.72 18.74
N GLY A 76 9.29 2.32 18.25
CA GLY A 76 8.04 2.42 19.01
C GLY A 76 8.07 1.59 20.29
N SER A 77 8.52 0.34 20.22
CA SER A 77 8.67 -0.53 21.39
C SER A 77 9.73 -0.01 22.37
N ALA A 78 10.84 0.53 21.88
CA ALA A 78 11.84 1.18 22.73
C ALA A 78 11.24 2.37 23.50
N LEU A 79 10.48 3.25 22.83
CA LEU A 79 9.80 4.37 23.50
C LEU A 79 8.80 3.90 24.55
N VAL A 80 7.91 2.95 24.21
CA VAL A 80 6.96 2.36 25.15
C VAL A 80 7.70 1.75 26.35
N GLY A 81 8.80 1.04 26.09
CA GLY A 81 9.67 0.46 27.13
C GLY A 81 10.26 1.51 28.06
N THR A 82 10.73 2.66 27.53
CA THR A 82 11.24 3.76 28.34
C THR A 82 10.17 4.34 29.28
N PHE A 83 8.96 4.60 28.78
CA PHE A 83 7.85 5.09 29.63
C PHE A 83 7.38 4.04 30.64
N ALA A 84 7.40 2.76 30.27
CA ALA A 84 7.08 1.66 31.18
C ALA A 84 8.12 1.53 32.30
N LEU A 85 9.40 1.68 31.97
CA LEU A 85 10.50 1.68 32.94
C LEU A 85 10.43 2.88 33.87
N GLU A 86 10.19 4.08 33.34
CA GLU A 86 10.03 5.30 34.15
C GLU A 86 8.86 5.16 35.13
N ALA A 87 7.71 4.65 34.68
CA ALA A 87 6.56 4.39 35.56
C ALA A 87 6.90 3.45 36.72
N ALA A 88 7.67 2.38 36.46
CA ALA A 88 8.14 1.48 37.51
C ALA A 88 9.14 2.16 38.46
N LEU A 89 10.08 2.95 37.93
CA LEU A 89 11.05 3.69 38.74
C LEU A 89 10.36 4.71 39.65
N LEU A 90 9.36 5.44 39.15
CA LEU A 90 8.58 6.40 39.96
C LEU A 90 7.78 5.67 41.05
N TRP A 91 7.18 4.52 40.73
CA TRP A 91 6.40 3.74 41.69
C TRP A 91 7.21 3.31 42.92
N TYR A 92 8.42 2.79 42.70
CA TYR A 92 9.30 2.37 43.79
C TYR A 92 10.08 3.54 44.40
N GLY A 93 10.56 4.48 43.57
CA GLY A 93 11.39 5.61 43.98
C GLY A 93 10.65 6.65 44.83
N LEU A 94 9.37 6.92 44.53
CA LEU A 94 8.53 7.83 45.32
C LEU A 94 7.88 7.13 46.54
N GLY A 95 8.10 5.83 46.72
CA GLY A 95 7.47 5.06 47.80
C GLY A 95 5.95 4.96 47.67
N LEU A 96 5.40 5.06 46.45
CA LEU A 96 3.95 5.02 46.22
C LEU A 96 3.35 3.68 46.66
N HIS A 97 4.12 2.60 46.53
CA HIS A 97 3.76 1.26 46.97
C HIS A 97 3.42 1.13 48.47
N THR A 98 3.92 2.00 49.34
CA THR A 98 3.57 2.00 50.77
C THR A 98 2.50 3.02 51.12
N ARG A 99 2.33 4.05 50.30
CA ARG A 99 1.42 5.18 50.56
C ARG A 99 0.01 4.98 49.99
N LEU A 100 -0.12 4.18 48.94
CA LEU A 100 -1.38 3.93 48.25
C LEU A 100 -1.83 2.47 48.44
N PRO A 101 -3.13 2.21 48.68
CA PRO A 101 -3.68 0.87 48.84
C PRO A 101 -3.89 0.17 47.48
N MET A 102 -2.91 0.24 46.58
CA MET A 102 -2.92 -0.36 45.25
C MET A 102 -1.64 -1.16 44.98
N PRO A 103 -1.53 -2.40 45.48
CA PRO A 103 -0.29 -3.20 45.37
C PRO A 103 0.05 -3.63 43.94
N TRP A 104 -0.92 -3.55 43.00
CA TRP A 104 -0.79 -4.09 41.65
C TRP A 104 -0.29 -3.07 40.60
N GLU A 105 -0.09 -1.80 40.97
CA GLU A 105 -0.04 -0.69 40.02
C GLU A 105 1.22 -0.51 39.14
N PRO A 106 2.40 -1.13 39.37
CA PRO A 106 3.37 -1.16 38.29
C PRO A 106 2.96 -2.19 37.23
N TRP A 107 2.42 -3.35 37.64
CA TRP A 107 2.07 -4.44 36.73
C TRP A 107 0.95 -4.08 35.77
N ILE A 108 -0.09 -3.39 36.25
CA ILE A 108 -1.19 -2.91 35.38
C ILE A 108 -0.65 -1.97 34.30
N THR A 109 0.27 -1.07 34.68
CA THR A 109 0.88 -0.12 33.73
C THR A 109 1.77 -0.85 32.70
N LEU A 110 2.46 -1.93 33.10
CA LEU A 110 3.17 -2.79 32.15
C LEU A 110 2.23 -3.54 31.20
N VAL A 111 1.06 -3.97 31.65
CA VAL A 111 0.04 -4.58 30.76
C VAL A 111 -0.38 -3.57 29.68
N TRP A 112 -0.59 -2.30 30.04
CA TRP A 112 -0.86 -1.23 29.07
C TRP A 112 0.30 -1.03 28.07
N GLY A 113 1.54 -1.11 28.53
CA GLY A 113 2.72 -1.14 27.64
C GLY A 113 2.70 -2.34 26.68
N GLY A 114 2.32 -3.52 27.18
CA GLY A 114 2.13 -4.72 26.37
C GLY A 114 1.04 -4.54 25.30
N VAL A 115 -0.11 -3.95 25.65
CA VAL A 115 -1.18 -3.62 24.71
C VAL A 115 -0.70 -2.65 23.64
N ALA A 116 0.04 -1.60 24.02
CA ALA A 116 0.63 -0.64 23.08
C ALA A 116 1.60 -1.32 22.10
N CYS A 117 2.47 -2.21 22.59
CA CYS A 117 3.36 -3.02 21.76
C CYS A 117 2.57 -3.95 20.81
N GLY A 118 1.51 -4.58 21.30
CA GLY A 118 0.60 -5.41 20.49
C GLY A 118 -0.03 -4.62 19.34
N LEU A 119 -0.51 -3.39 19.61
CA LEU A 119 -1.05 -2.48 18.59
C LEU A 119 0.01 -2.11 17.55
N LEU A 120 1.26 -1.83 17.96
CA LEU A 120 2.35 -1.54 17.02
C LEU A 120 2.63 -2.71 16.08
N VAL A 121 2.71 -3.93 16.62
CA VAL A 121 2.94 -5.14 15.85
C VAL A 121 1.78 -5.41 14.91
N PHE A 122 0.54 -5.27 15.40
CA PHE A 122 -0.66 -5.43 14.58
C PHE A 122 -0.65 -4.46 13.41
N ARG A 123 -0.44 -3.17 13.66
CA ARG A 123 -0.35 -2.14 12.62
C ARG A 123 0.75 -2.44 11.60
N ALA A 124 1.94 -2.83 12.05
CA ALA A 124 3.04 -3.18 11.17
C ALA A 124 2.71 -4.37 10.27
N ARG A 125 2.01 -5.39 10.80
CA ARG A 125 1.54 -6.53 10.02
C ARG A 125 0.47 -6.12 9.02
N THR A 126 -0.50 -5.31 9.42
CA THR A 126 -1.57 -4.81 8.53
C THR A 126 -0.99 -4.07 7.33
N LEU A 127 -0.03 -3.16 7.56
CA LEU A 127 0.63 -2.43 6.47
C LEU A 127 1.38 -3.34 5.49
N LEU A 128 2.07 -4.38 5.98
CA LEU A 128 2.74 -5.35 5.12
C LEU A 128 1.74 -6.19 4.31
N THR A 129 0.63 -6.58 4.92
CA THR A 129 -0.44 -7.33 4.24
C THR A 129 -1.11 -6.47 3.18
N GLU A 130 -1.44 -5.21 3.50
CA GLU A 130 -1.99 -4.26 2.54
C GLU A 130 -1.06 -4.07 1.34
N GLN A 131 0.24 -3.87 1.56
CA GLN A 131 1.21 -3.74 0.47
C GLN A 131 1.25 -4.96 -0.45
N ARG A 132 1.19 -6.17 0.12
CA ARG A 132 1.13 -7.41 -0.66
C ARG A 132 -0.17 -7.50 -1.46
N LEU A 133 -1.30 -7.14 -0.85
CA LEU A 133 -2.58 -7.10 -1.55
C LEU A 133 -2.58 -6.09 -2.69
N PHE A 134 -1.98 -4.92 -2.51
CA PHE A 134 -1.83 -3.94 -3.59
C PHE A 134 -0.96 -4.46 -4.73
N GLN A 135 0.14 -5.15 -4.44
CA GLN A 135 1.00 -5.74 -5.48
C GLN A 135 0.26 -6.82 -6.27
N VAL A 136 -0.38 -7.76 -5.59
CA VAL A 136 -1.14 -8.84 -6.23
C VAL A 136 -2.30 -8.29 -7.06
N ARG A 137 -3.01 -7.26 -6.56
CA ARG A 137 -4.07 -6.59 -7.33
C ARG A 137 -3.54 -5.86 -8.56
N ALA A 138 -2.41 -5.16 -8.44
CA ALA A 138 -1.79 -4.48 -9.56
C ALA A 138 -1.33 -5.46 -10.66
N GLU A 139 -0.80 -6.62 -10.26
CA GLU A 139 -0.43 -7.69 -11.20
C GLU A 139 -1.66 -8.27 -11.89
N ALA A 140 -2.71 -8.62 -11.14
CA ALA A 140 -3.96 -9.13 -11.69
C ALA A 140 -4.61 -8.14 -12.67
N GLU A 141 -4.69 -6.87 -12.31
CA GLU A 141 -5.25 -5.82 -13.17
C GLU A 141 -4.41 -5.63 -14.45
N SER A 142 -3.08 -5.76 -14.37
CA SER A 142 -2.21 -5.69 -15.54
C SER A 142 -2.43 -6.87 -16.50
N LEU A 143 -2.62 -8.07 -15.97
CA LEU A 143 -2.88 -9.28 -16.75
C LEU A 143 -4.27 -9.21 -17.40
N GLU A 144 -5.28 -8.74 -16.67
CA GLU A 144 -6.64 -8.55 -17.20
C GLU A 144 -6.64 -7.54 -18.37
N ARG A 145 -5.90 -6.42 -18.22
CA ARG A 145 -5.74 -5.45 -19.31
C ARG A 145 -5.06 -6.07 -20.53
N LEU A 146 -4.00 -6.87 -20.35
CA LEU A 146 -3.35 -7.56 -21.47
C LEU A 146 -4.27 -8.58 -22.15
N ALA A 147 -5.02 -9.37 -21.38
CA ALA A 147 -5.99 -10.32 -21.90
C ALA A 147 -7.05 -9.63 -22.76
N ARG A 148 -7.57 -8.50 -22.28
CA ARG A 148 -8.52 -7.65 -23.02
C ARG A 148 -7.94 -7.15 -24.33
N LEU A 149 -6.70 -6.67 -24.33
CA LEU A 149 -6.03 -6.22 -25.56
C LEU A 149 -5.84 -7.36 -26.57
N LEU A 150 -5.45 -8.54 -26.10
CA LEU A 150 -5.29 -9.72 -26.96
C LEU A 150 -6.61 -10.16 -27.59
N LEU A 151 -7.73 -10.09 -26.86
CA LEU A 151 -9.05 -10.38 -27.42
C LEU A 151 -9.50 -9.34 -28.44
N VAL A 152 -9.32 -8.05 -28.13
CA VAL A 152 -9.64 -6.96 -29.07
C VAL A 152 -8.83 -7.10 -30.36
N LEU A 153 -7.53 -7.42 -30.26
CA LEU A 153 -6.67 -7.69 -31.41
C LEU A 153 -7.12 -8.94 -32.18
N ARG A 154 -7.53 -10.00 -31.50
CA ARG A 154 -8.08 -11.21 -32.13
C ARG A 154 -9.33 -10.88 -32.94
N ASP A 155 -10.24 -10.13 -32.35
CA ASP A 155 -11.52 -9.82 -32.98
C ASP A 155 -11.32 -8.83 -34.16
N ALA A 156 -10.41 -7.85 -34.01
CA ALA A 156 -10.01 -6.95 -35.09
C ALA A 156 -9.35 -7.65 -36.28
N THR A 157 -8.60 -8.73 -36.03
CA THR A 157 -7.86 -9.47 -37.06
C THR A 157 -8.69 -10.52 -37.79
N ASN A 158 -9.82 -10.97 -37.21
CA ASN A 158 -10.69 -11.97 -37.84
C ASN A 158 -11.35 -11.45 -39.15
N THR A 159 -11.88 -10.24 -39.16
CA THR A 159 -12.56 -9.65 -40.33
C THR A 159 -11.64 -9.46 -41.57
N PRO A 160 -10.41 -8.90 -41.45
CA PRO A 160 -9.50 -8.82 -42.58
C PRO A 160 -8.96 -10.20 -43.00
N LEU A 161 -8.78 -11.14 -42.06
CA LEU A 161 -8.39 -12.52 -42.39
C LEU A 161 -9.45 -13.20 -43.26
N GLN A 162 -10.74 -13.09 -42.89
CA GLN A 162 -11.85 -13.61 -43.70
C GLN A 162 -11.88 -12.97 -45.09
N SER A 163 -11.62 -11.66 -45.17
CA SER A 163 -11.57 -10.94 -46.45
C SER A 163 -10.40 -11.43 -47.33
N LEU A 164 -9.25 -11.73 -46.75
CA LEU A 164 -8.09 -12.31 -47.46
C LEU A 164 -8.34 -13.76 -47.90
N GLU A 165 -9.02 -14.57 -47.08
CA GLU A 165 -9.44 -15.94 -47.44
C GLU A 165 -10.42 -15.92 -48.63
N LEU A 166 -11.41 -15.01 -48.61
CA LEU A 166 -12.34 -14.82 -49.72
C LEU A 166 -11.62 -14.31 -50.98
N GLY A 167 -10.71 -13.35 -50.84
CA GLY A 167 -9.90 -12.86 -51.97
C GLY A 167 -9.03 -13.95 -52.59
N LEU A 168 -8.40 -14.79 -51.77
CA LEU A 168 -7.58 -15.91 -52.24
C LEU A 168 -8.41 -16.96 -52.98
N SER A 169 -9.59 -17.31 -52.47
CA SER A 169 -10.47 -18.28 -53.14
C SER A 169 -10.98 -17.78 -54.50
N LEU A 170 -11.26 -16.47 -54.63
CA LEU A 170 -11.59 -15.85 -55.93
C LEU A 170 -10.41 -15.81 -56.89
N LEU A 171 -9.19 -15.57 -56.40
CA LEU A 171 -7.96 -15.58 -57.20
C LEU A 171 -7.61 -16.99 -57.70
N GLN A 172 -7.78 -18.02 -56.85
CA GLN A 172 -7.60 -19.43 -57.23
C GLN A 172 -8.52 -19.84 -58.39
N GLN A 173 -9.74 -19.31 -58.44
CA GLN A 173 -10.69 -19.59 -59.53
C GLN A 173 -10.36 -18.86 -60.83
N ARG A 174 -9.73 -17.67 -60.76
CA ARG A 174 -9.47 -16.82 -61.95
C ARG A 174 -8.11 -17.06 -62.60
N VAL A 175 -7.08 -17.43 -61.84
CA VAL A 175 -5.71 -17.58 -62.36
C VAL A 175 -5.08 -18.88 -61.83
N PRO A 176 -5.50 -20.05 -62.35
CA PRO A 176 -4.99 -21.34 -61.88
C PRO A 176 -3.52 -21.58 -62.24
N GLU A 177 -2.96 -20.83 -63.20
CA GLU A 177 -1.58 -20.99 -63.67
C GLU A 177 -0.53 -20.56 -62.63
N GLU A 178 -0.88 -19.71 -61.66
CA GLU A 178 0.03 -19.24 -60.59
C GLU A 178 -0.12 -20.00 -59.26
N ALA A 179 -0.34 -21.33 -59.34
CA ALA A 179 -0.57 -22.18 -58.17
C ALA A 179 0.51 -22.07 -57.07
N ALA A 180 1.77 -21.81 -57.43
CA ALA A 180 2.87 -21.68 -56.47
C ALA A 180 2.79 -20.41 -55.60
N LEU A 181 2.36 -19.28 -56.17
CA LEU A 181 2.17 -18.02 -55.44
C LEU A 181 0.92 -18.10 -54.55
N LEU A 182 -0.16 -18.69 -55.05
CA LEU A 182 -1.40 -18.94 -54.29
C LEU A 182 -1.15 -19.82 -53.06
N ALA A 183 -0.37 -20.90 -53.21
CA ALA A 183 0.01 -21.78 -52.09
C ALA A 183 0.90 -21.09 -51.04
N THR A 184 1.63 -20.04 -51.43
CA THR A 184 2.45 -19.24 -50.50
C THR A 184 1.58 -18.28 -49.69
N LEU A 185 0.59 -17.64 -50.32
CA LEU A 185 -0.40 -16.81 -49.64
C LEU A 185 -1.26 -17.63 -48.67
N GLU A 186 -1.68 -18.83 -49.06
CA GLU A 186 -2.43 -19.74 -48.20
C GLU A 186 -1.65 -20.10 -46.92
N ARG A 187 -0.36 -20.41 -47.05
CA ARG A 187 0.53 -20.67 -45.91
C ARG A 187 0.69 -19.45 -44.99
N ALA A 188 0.71 -18.23 -45.55
CA ALA A 188 0.78 -17.01 -44.75
C ALA A 188 -0.51 -16.76 -43.96
N ILE A 189 -1.67 -16.97 -44.59
CA ILE A 189 -2.99 -16.89 -43.94
C ILE A 189 -3.11 -17.94 -42.83
N ALA A 190 -2.69 -19.19 -43.07
CA ALA A 190 -2.69 -20.24 -42.06
C ALA A 190 -1.81 -19.90 -40.84
N LYS A 191 -0.64 -19.28 -41.06
CA LYS A 191 0.21 -18.77 -39.98
C LYS A 191 -0.46 -17.66 -39.18
N LEU A 192 -1.12 -16.71 -39.86
CA LEU A 192 -1.87 -15.64 -39.19
C LEU A 192 -2.99 -16.21 -38.34
N ARG A 193 -3.78 -17.16 -38.86
CA ARG A 193 -4.83 -17.88 -38.12
C ARG A 193 -4.32 -18.58 -36.87
N THR A 194 -3.16 -19.23 -36.97
CA THR A 194 -2.52 -19.89 -35.83
C THR A 194 -2.14 -18.88 -34.74
N LEU A 195 -1.69 -17.68 -35.14
CA LEU A 195 -1.34 -16.60 -34.23
C LEU A 195 -2.58 -16.04 -33.54
N THR A 196 -3.68 -15.82 -34.27
CA THR A 196 -4.98 -15.41 -33.69
C THR A 196 -5.51 -16.43 -32.70
N GLN A 197 -5.38 -17.72 -33.00
CA GLN A 197 -5.83 -18.78 -32.12
C GLN A 197 -5.02 -18.87 -30.82
N ARG A 198 -3.72 -18.53 -30.85
CA ARG A 198 -2.90 -18.43 -29.62
C ARG A 198 -3.30 -17.26 -28.74
N MET A 199 -3.81 -16.16 -29.32
CA MET A 199 -4.32 -15.03 -28.53
C MET A 199 -5.59 -15.40 -27.73
N ALA A 200 -6.34 -16.42 -28.17
CA ALA A 200 -7.53 -16.90 -27.44
C ALA A 200 -7.21 -17.63 -26.12
N VAL A 201 -5.94 -17.95 -25.82
CA VAL A 201 -5.54 -18.53 -24.53
C VAL A 201 -5.81 -17.57 -23.37
N ALA A 202 -5.95 -16.27 -23.64
CA ALA A 202 -6.20 -15.25 -22.63
C ALA A 202 -7.69 -15.11 -22.22
N ASP A 203 -8.61 -15.80 -22.89
CA ASP A 203 -10.06 -15.73 -22.66
C ASP A 203 -10.48 -16.07 -21.20
N PRO A 204 -9.93 -17.11 -20.54
CA PRO A 204 -10.30 -17.48 -19.18
C PRO A 204 -9.85 -16.48 -18.09
N LEU A 205 -9.00 -15.51 -18.43
CA LEU A 205 -8.52 -14.50 -17.49
C LEU A 205 -9.50 -13.33 -17.31
N LEU A 206 -10.58 -13.30 -18.09
CA LEU A 206 -11.59 -12.24 -18.05
C LEU A 206 -12.84 -12.72 -17.33
N ASP A 207 -13.29 -11.92 -16.37
CA ASP A 207 -14.54 -12.14 -15.67
C ASP A 207 -15.69 -11.48 -16.46
N TRP A 208 -16.26 -12.25 -17.38
CA TRP A 208 -17.33 -11.83 -18.29
C TRP A 208 -18.64 -11.43 -17.57
N GLU A 209 -18.81 -11.79 -16.29
CA GLU A 209 -20.02 -11.53 -15.52
C GLU A 209 -20.19 -10.05 -15.11
N THR A 210 -19.10 -9.28 -15.07
CA THR A 210 -19.12 -7.92 -14.51
C THR A 210 -19.03 -6.81 -15.57
N GLN A 211 -18.63 -7.11 -16.81
CA GLN A 211 -18.36 -6.08 -17.83
C GLN A 211 -18.94 -6.46 -19.20
N SER A 212 -20.23 -6.18 -19.36
CA SER A 212 -20.99 -6.28 -20.60
C SER A 212 -20.99 -4.95 -21.39
N GLU A 213 -19.82 -4.31 -21.53
CA GLU A 213 -19.65 -3.20 -22.47
C GLU A 213 -19.01 -3.70 -23.76
N SER A 214 -19.74 -3.56 -24.86
CA SER A 214 -19.29 -3.78 -26.23
C SER A 214 -17.90 -3.19 -26.45
N PHE A 215 -16.90 -4.04 -26.66
CA PHE A 215 -15.53 -3.66 -26.93
C PHE A 215 -15.39 -3.02 -28.31
N ASP A 216 -15.47 -1.69 -28.40
CA ASP A 216 -15.12 -0.98 -29.62
C ASP A 216 -13.59 -0.99 -29.79
N VAL A 217 -13.13 -1.82 -30.73
CA VAL A 217 -11.73 -2.03 -31.11
C VAL A 217 -10.99 -0.71 -31.31
N ASP A 218 -11.62 0.26 -31.95
CA ASP A 218 -10.98 1.54 -32.29
C ASP A 218 -10.74 2.41 -31.05
N THR A 219 -11.65 2.37 -30.07
CA THR A 219 -11.49 3.09 -28.80
C THR A 219 -10.36 2.51 -27.96
N VAL A 220 -10.25 1.18 -27.90
CA VAL A 220 -9.20 0.50 -27.14
C VAL A 220 -7.83 0.75 -27.77
N LEU A 221 -7.71 0.62 -29.10
CA LEU A 221 -6.46 0.89 -29.83
C LEU A 221 -6.01 2.35 -29.68
N ARG A 222 -6.92 3.32 -29.81
CA ARG A 222 -6.61 4.74 -29.58
C ARG A 222 -6.12 5.01 -28.16
N SER A 223 -6.79 4.44 -27.16
CA SER A 223 -6.39 4.62 -25.76
C SER A 223 -4.98 4.06 -25.49
N LEU A 224 -4.62 2.97 -26.17
CA LEU A 224 -3.30 2.34 -26.13
C LEU A 224 -2.25 3.24 -26.77
N GLU A 225 -2.49 3.74 -27.99
CA GLU A 225 -1.59 4.66 -28.68
C GLU A 225 -1.33 5.92 -27.85
N GLU A 226 -2.36 6.51 -27.27
CA GLU A 226 -2.24 7.68 -26.38
C GLU A 226 -1.47 7.37 -25.10
N SER A 227 -1.61 6.16 -24.54
CA SER A 227 -0.87 5.73 -23.35
C SER A 227 0.62 5.50 -23.66
N LEU A 228 0.92 4.86 -24.79
CA LEU A 228 2.28 4.63 -25.27
C LEU A 228 2.99 5.94 -25.61
N ALA A 229 2.30 6.86 -26.28
CA ALA A 229 2.83 8.18 -26.59
C ALA A 229 3.21 8.96 -25.32
N ARG A 230 2.35 8.91 -24.28
CA ARG A 230 2.61 9.54 -22.98
C ARG A 230 3.80 8.92 -22.26
N GLU A 231 3.92 7.60 -22.26
CA GLU A 231 5.02 6.91 -21.57
C GLU A 231 6.37 7.08 -22.29
N LEU A 232 6.37 7.07 -23.63
CA LEU A 232 7.55 7.41 -24.42
C LEU A 232 8.01 8.85 -24.20
N ALA A 233 7.08 9.79 -24.02
CA ALA A 233 7.41 11.17 -23.68
C ALA A 233 8.05 11.28 -22.28
N ARG A 234 7.55 10.53 -21.29
CA ARG A 234 8.13 10.50 -19.94
C ARG A 234 9.54 9.92 -19.91
N ARG A 235 9.82 8.87 -20.69
CA ARG A 235 11.16 8.24 -20.72
C ARG A 235 12.22 9.05 -21.47
N ARG A 236 11.82 10.05 -22.27
CA ARG A 236 12.73 10.96 -22.97
C ARG A 236 13.11 12.20 -22.14
N GLN A 237 12.44 12.44 -21.01
CA GLN A 237 12.74 13.51 -20.05
C GLN A 237 13.62 12.98 -18.91
#